data_AF-A0A7C7YP98-F1
#
_entry.id   AF-A0A7C7YP98-F1
#
_cell.length_a   1.000
_cell.length_b   1.000
_cell.length_c   1.000
_cell.angle_alpha   90.00
_cell.angle_beta   90.00
_cell.angle_gamma   90.00
#
_symmetry.space_group_name_H-M   'P 1'
#
loop_
_entity.id
_entity.type
_entity.pdbx_description
1 polymer ?
#
loop_
_entity_poly.entity_id
_entity_poly.type
_entity_poly.pdbx_seq_one_letter_code
_entity_poly.pdbx_strand_id
1 'polypeptide(L)'
;MILSMLERLPSYAIIQKELILRIRRVRSLLIQLAFAGIVGASMWISVVLGSQENSPEDHALLLVTIYFTVQVVVLGLIVPTLGAVSITSEKQEKTWESLVTTDLTPGQVVSGKMIGIVGVLFYLLLLPAPILSMTMLFGGVSLGSIAFEYLIHFLGSILIVSLGILS
;
A
#
# COMPACT_ATOMS: atom_id res chain seq x y z
N MET A 1 -9.30 5.26 25.30
CA MET A 1 -9.63 6.70 25.39
C MET A 1 -9.56 7.41 24.03
N ILE A 2 -8.51 7.19 23.21
CA ILE A 2 -8.42 7.78 21.85
C ILE A 2 -9.44 7.15 20.88
N LEU A 3 -9.63 5.82 20.95
CA LEU A 3 -10.62 5.09 20.13
C LEU A 3 -12.07 5.54 20.38
N SER A 4 -12.44 5.82 21.63
CA SER A 4 -13.79 6.29 22.00
C SER A 4 -14.07 7.75 21.61
N MET A 5 -13.01 8.55 21.39
CA MET A 5 -13.15 9.90 20.84
C MET A 5 -13.28 9.86 19.31
N LEU A 6 -12.65 8.88 18.65
CA LEU A 6 -12.76 8.67 17.20
C LEU A 6 -14.15 8.18 16.78
N GLU A 7 -14.81 7.32 17.58
CA GLU A 7 -16.16 6.80 17.30
C GLU A 7 -17.25 7.88 17.23
N ARG A 8 -17.01 9.06 17.81
CA ARG A 8 -17.97 10.18 17.80
C ARG A 8 -17.89 11.03 16.53
N LEU A 9 -16.89 10.83 15.69
CA LEU A 9 -16.78 11.54 14.42
C LEU A 9 -17.65 10.82 13.38
N PRO A 10 -18.59 11.51 12.70
CA PRO A 10 -19.39 10.89 11.63
C PRO A 10 -18.51 10.37 10.48
N SER A 11 -17.28 10.89 10.34
CA SER A 11 -16.23 10.40 9.45
C SER A 11 -15.75 8.97 9.76
N TYR A 12 -15.89 8.46 10.99
CA TYR A 12 -15.43 7.13 11.38
C TYR A 12 -16.19 6.01 10.66
N ALA A 13 -17.52 6.17 10.51
CA ALA A 13 -18.33 5.21 9.76
C ALA A 13 -17.95 5.17 8.27
N ILE A 14 -17.58 6.32 7.70
CA ILE A 14 -17.09 6.42 6.32
C ILE A 14 -15.71 5.76 6.19
N ILE A 15 -14.79 6.03 7.12
CA ILE A 15 -13.45 5.44 7.14
C ILE A 15 -13.54 3.92 7.30
N GLN A 16 -14.35 3.41 8.22
CA GLN A 16 -14.53 1.97 8.40
C GLN A 16 -15.16 1.32 7.17
N LYS A 17 -16.22 1.91 6.60
CA LYS A 17 -16.87 1.38 5.40
C LYS A 17 -15.91 1.36 4.20
N GLU A 18 -15.20 2.45 3.94
CA GLU A 18 -14.21 2.50 2.86
C GLU A 18 -13.03 1.56 3.13
N LEU A 19 -12.50 1.50 4.35
CA LEU A 19 -11.38 0.63 4.68
C LEU A 19 -11.77 -0.85 4.54
N ILE A 20 -12.97 -1.25 5.00
CA ILE A 20 -13.48 -2.63 4.84
C ILE A 20 -13.73 -2.96 3.37
N LEU A 21 -14.26 -2.03 2.57
CA LEU A 21 -14.47 -2.22 1.13
C LEU A 21 -13.15 -2.28 0.34
N ARG A 22 -12.14 -1.49 0.74
CA ARG A 22 -10.82 -1.45 0.08
C ARG A 22 -9.92 -2.62 0.51
N ILE A 23 -9.94 -3.03 1.78
CA ILE A 23 -9.24 -4.23 2.30
C ILE A 23 -9.74 -5.49 1.61
N ARG A 24 -11.03 -5.55 1.22
CA ARG A 24 -11.59 -6.65 0.43
C ARG A 24 -11.03 -6.76 -1.00
N ARG A 25 -10.15 -5.86 -1.46
CA ARG A 25 -9.28 -6.12 -2.64
C ARG A 25 -8.07 -7.00 -2.28
N VAL A 26 -8.36 -8.12 -1.61
CA VAL A 26 -7.41 -9.16 -1.17
C VAL A 26 -6.55 -9.67 -2.33
N ARG A 27 -7.01 -9.56 -3.58
CA ARG A 27 -6.27 -9.98 -4.78
C ARG A 27 -4.91 -9.28 -4.91
N SER A 28 -4.82 -7.97 -4.70
CA SER A 28 -3.53 -7.26 -4.83
C SER A 28 -2.55 -7.65 -3.71
N LEU A 29 -3.07 -7.84 -2.50
CA LEU A 29 -2.30 -8.30 -1.34
C LEU A 29 -1.79 -9.73 -1.53
N LEU A 30 -2.63 -10.62 -2.05
CA LEU A 30 -2.24 -12.00 -2.37
C LEU A 30 -1.18 -12.06 -3.46
N ILE A 31 -1.27 -11.21 -4.48
CA ILE A 31 -0.25 -11.13 -5.53
C ILE A 31 1.08 -10.68 -4.94
N GLN A 32 1.09 -9.65 -4.09
CA GLN A 32 2.33 -9.18 -3.46
C GLN A 32 2.91 -10.17 -2.46
N LEU A 33 2.07 -10.85 -1.66
CA LEU A 33 2.51 -11.92 -0.77
C LEU A 33 3.05 -13.12 -1.54
N ALA A 34 2.36 -13.56 -2.58
CA ALA A 34 2.82 -14.65 -3.43
C ALA A 34 4.15 -14.29 -4.08
N PHE A 35 4.27 -13.08 -4.62
CA PHE A 35 5.50 -12.62 -5.24
C PHE A 35 6.66 -12.52 -4.24
N ALA A 36 6.45 -11.88 -3.08
CA ALA A 36 7.44 -11.84 -2.01
C ALA A 36 7.81 -13.25 -1.50
N GLY A 37 6.83 -14.14 -1.40
CA GLY A 37 7.03 -15.55 -1.03
C GLY A 37 7.85 -16.32 -2.06
N ILE A 38 7.62 -16.10 -3.37
CA ILE A 38 8.42 -16.68 -4.45
C ILE A 38 9.86 -16.18 -4.36
N VAL A 39 10.05 -14.88 -4.14
CA VAL A 39 11.38 -14.30 -3.94
C VAL A 39 12.09 -14.94 -2.74
N GLY A 40 11.43 -15.02 -1.58
CA GLY A 40 11.98 -15.66 -0.39
C GLY A 40 12.28 -17.16 -0.58
N ALA A 41 11.38 -17.88 -1.26
CA ALA A 41 11.56 -19.30 -1.56
C ALA A 41 12.72 -19.54 -2.54
N SER A 42 12.84 -18.70 -3.57
CA SER A 42 13.97 -18.78 -4.52
C SER A 42 15.30 -18.61 -3.80
N MET A 43 15.36 -17.68 -2.84
CA MET A 43 16.55 -17.45 -2.04
C MET A 43 16.87 -18.63 -1.12
N TRP A 44 15.86 -19.19 -0.46
CA TRP A 44 16.03 -20.37 0.38
C TRP A 44 16.54 -21.58 -0.42
N ILE A 45 16.02 -21.77 -1.63
CA ILE A 45 16.44 -22.84 -2.55
C ILE A 45 17.91 -22.65 -2.97
N SER A 46 18.32 -21.43 -3.35
CA SER A 46 19.71 -21.14 -3.73
C SER A 46 20.71 -21.47 -2.60
N VAL A 47 20.33 -21.21 -1.35
CA VAL A 47 21.14 -21.51 -0.17
C VAL A 47 21.25 -23.01 0.07
N VAL A 48 20.12 -23.73 0.00
CA VAL A 48 20.08 -25.18 0.26
C VAL A 48 20.79 -25.98 -0.83
N LEU A 49 20.66 -25.56 -2.09
CA LEU A 49 21.28 -26.24 -3.23
C LEU A 49 22.75 -25.87 -3.44
N GLY A 50 23.29 -24.94 -2.64
CA GLY A 50 24.72 -24.61 -2.65
C GLY A 50 25.22 -24.06 -3.98
N SER A 51 24.39 -23.28 -4.70
CA SER A 51 24.78 -22.70 -5.99
C SER A 51 25.93 -21.70 -5.78
N GLN A 52 27.16 -22.10 -6.12
CA GLN A 52 28.37 -21.29 -5.97
C GLN A 52 28.60 -20.25 -7.10
N GLU A 53 27.69 -20.15 -8.08
CA GLU A 53 27.92 -19.30 -9.24
C GLU A 53 27.80 -17.80 -8.96
N ASN A 54 27.03 -17.37 -7.95
CA ASN A 54 27.05 -15.98 -7.49
C ASN A 54 27.06 -15.88 -5.96
N SER A 55 27.74 -14.87 -5.44
CA SER A 55 27.74 -14.53 -4.02
C SER A 55 26.29 -14.39 -3.51
N PRO A 56 25.93 -14.96 -2.34
CA PRO A 56 24.59 -14.84 -1.78
C PRO A 56 24.10 -13.39 -1.64
N GLU A 57 25.04 -12.46 -1.45
CA GLU A 57 24.83 -11.01 -1.38
C GLU A 57 24.28 -10.43 -2.70
N ASP A 58 24.86 -10.81 -3.84
CA ASP A 58 24.47 -10.31 -5.16
C ASP A 58 23.07 -10.81 -5.56
N HIS A 59 22.77 -12.07 -5.23
CA HIS A 59 21.43 -12.63 -5.40
C HIS A 59 20.38 -11.91 -4.55
N ALA A 60 20.71 -11.58 -3.29
CA ALA A 60 19.83 -10.83 -2.40
C ALA A 60 19.48 -9.46 -2.99
N LEU A 61 20.50 -8.74 -3.47
CA LEU A 61 20.37 -7.43 -4.09
C LEU A 61 19.51 -7.47 -5.35
N LEU A 62 19.75 -8.44 -6.24
CA LEU A 62 18.97 -8.62 -7.46
C LEU A 62 17.49 -8.83 -7.12
N LEU A 63 17.19 -9.75 -6.21
CA LEU A 63 15.83 -10.11 -5.82
C LEU A 63 15.07 -8.94 -5.20
N VAL A 64 15.71 -8.19 -4.29
CA VAL A 64 15.13 -6.99 -3.69
C VAL A 64 14.90 -5.90 -4.72
N THR A 65 15.82 -5.73 -5.68
CA THR A 65 15.67 -4.75 -6.77
C THR A 65 14.49 -5.09 -7.68
N ILE A 66 14.36 -6.35 -8.08
CA ILE A 66 13.22 -6.82 -8.89
C ILE A 66 11.92 -6.58 -8.10
N TYR A 67 11.92 -6.88 -6.80
CA TYR A 67 10.77 -6.67 -5.94
C TYR A 67 10.30 -5.21 -5.91
N PHE A 68 11.19 -4.27 -5.62
CA PHE A 68 10.82 -2.85 -5.60
C PHE A 68 10.37 -2.36 -6.97
N THR A 69 11.01 -2.81 -8.06
CA THR A 69 10.59 -2.45 -9.42
C THR A 69 9.15 -2.88 -9.70
N VAL A 70 8.79 -4.12 -9.38
CA VAL A 70 7.42 -4.61 -9.51
C VAL A 70 6.46 -3.84 -8.60
N GLN A 71 6.90 -3.50 -7.39
CA GLN A 71 6.09 -2.75 -6.43
C GLN A 71 5.74 -1.35 -6.94
N VAL A 72 6.68 -0.62 -7.55
CA VAL A 72 6.41 0.67 -8.21
C VAL A 72 5.33 0.52 -9.28
N VAL A 73 5.45 -0.49 -10.15
CA VAL A 73 4.47 -0.72 -11.23
C VAL A 73 3.08 -1.00 -10.67
N VAL A 74 3.00 -1.85 -9.65
CA VAL A 74 1.74 -2.19 -8.99
C VAL A 74 1.11 -0.97 -8.32
N LEU A 75 1.90 -0.16 -7.61
CA LEU A 75 1.43 1.10 -7.03
C LEU A 75 0.96 2.08 -8.10
N GLY A 76 1.73 2.23 -9.19
CA GLY A 76 1.38 3.10 -10.31
C GLY A 76 0.05 2.75 -10.98
N LEU A 77 -0.42 1.49 -10.89
CA LEU A 77 -1.72 1.07 -11.41
C LEU A 77 -2.83 1.19 -10.37
N ILE A 78 -2.56 0.75 -9.14
CA ILE A 78 -3.57 0.71 -8.08
C ILE A 78 -3.91 2.12 -7.60
N VAL A 79 -2.90 2.97 -7.40
CA VAL A 79 -3.07 4.28 -6.77
C VAL A 79 -3.97 5.22 -7.59
N PRO A 80 -3.78 5.39 -8.92
CA PRO A 80 -4.71 6.17 -9.74
C PRO A 80 -6.10 5.56 -9.78
N THR A 81 -6.22 4.23 -9.80
CA THR A 81 -7.52 3.55 -9.73
C THR A 81 -8.24 3.86 -8.43
N LEU A 82 -7.51 3.93 -7.30
CA LEU A 82 -8.07 4.31 -6.01
C LEU A 82 -8.51 5.77 -6.00
N GLY A 83 -7.77 6.69 -6.64
CA GLY A 83 -8.15 8.09 -6.82
C GLY A 83 -9.38 8.26 -7.73
N ALA A 84 -9.42 7.59 -8.88
CA ALA A 84 -10.52 7.65 -9.83
C ALA A 84 -11.83 7.07 -9.26
N VAL A 85 -11.78 5.93 -8.55
CA VAL A 85 -12.95 5.42 -7.79
C VAL A 85 -13.41 6.44 -6.77
N SER A 86 -12.47 7.20 -6.20
CA SER A 86 -12.75 8.18 -5.19
C SER A 86 -13.56 9.37 -5.73
N ILE A 87 -13.23 9.85 -6.93
CA ILE A 87 -14.00 10.88 -7.66
C ILE A 87 -15.33 10.32 -8.17
N THR A 88 -15.30 9.12 -8.77
CA THR A 88 -16.47 8.55 -9.46
C THR A 88 -17.58 8.15 -8.47
N SER A 89 -17.22 7.72 -7.25
CA SER A 89 -18.19 7.46 -6.19
C SER A 89 -18.99 8.70 -5.81
N GLU A 90 -18.41 9.90 -5.94
CA GLU A 90 -19.12 11.16 -5.65
C GLU A 90 -19.96 11.65 -6.84
N LYS A 91 -19.57 11.31 -8.08
CA LYS A 91 -20.32 11.70 -9.27
C LYS A 91 -21.54 10.80 -9.53
N GLN A 92 -21.50 9.54 -9.10
CA GLN A 92 -22.58 8.57 -9.29
C GLN A 92 -23.66 8.60 -8.21
N GLU A 93 -23.29 8.88 -6.96
CA GLU A 93 -24.31 9.25 -5.99
C GLU A 93 -24.73 10.69 -6.30
N LYS A 94 -26.00 10.93 -6.66
CA LYS A 94 -26.59 12.27 -6.74
C LYS A 94 -26.69 12.92 -5.34
N THR A 95 -25.59 12.96 -4.59
CA THR A 95 -25.49 13.39 -3.18
C THR A 95 -25.41 14.91 -3.05
N TRP A 96 -25.71 15.67 -4.11
CA TRP A 96 -25.99 17.10 -3.94
C TRP A 96 -27.22 17.32 -3.05
N GLU A 97 -28.19 16.40 -3.07
CA GLU A 97 -29.40 16.49 -2.24
C GLU A 97 -29.26 15.82 -0.86
N SER A 98 -28.39 14.81 -0.72
CA SER A 98 -28.12 14.14 0.58
C SER A 98 -27.06 14.85 1.44
N LEU A 99 -26.23 15.73 0.86
CA LEU A 99 -25.36 16.65 1.61
C LEU A 99 -26.16 17.78 2.29
N VAL A 100 -27.38 18.06 1.85
CA VAL A 100 -28.27 19.07 2.46
C VAL A 100 -28.94 18.53 3.73
N THR A 101 -29.04 17.21 3.89
CA THR A 101 -29.70 16.56 5.04
C THR A 101 -28.72 16.02 6.09
N THR A 102 -27.40 16.08 5.83
CA THR A 102 -26.36 15.58 6.74
C THR A 102 -25.29 16.66 6.92
N ASP A 103 -24.97 17.06 8.17
CA ASP A 103 -23.96 18.08 8.52
C ASP A 103 -22.49 17.64 8.25
N LEU A 104 -22.20 17.12 7.05
CA LEU A 104 -20.85 16.73 6.65
C LEU A 104 -20.24 17.80 5.74
N THR A 105 -19.18 18.45 6.23
CA THR A 105 -18.46 19.44 5.43
C THR A 105 -17.65 18.75 4.32
N PRO A 106 -17.51 19.37 3.13
CA PRO A 106 -16.73 18.81 2.02
C PRO A 106 -15.30 18.39 2.40
N GLY A 107 -14.65 19.13 3.30
CA GLY A 107 -13.31 18.80 3.82
C GLY A 107 -13.26 17.51 4.66
N GLN A 108 -14.36 17.14 5.34
CA GLN A 108 -14.45 15.88 6.10
C GLN A 108 -14.57 14.66 5.17
N VAL A 109 -15.16 14.83 3.99
CA VAL A 109 -15.27 13.77 2.98
C VAL A 109 -13.90 13.50 2.34
N VAL A 110 -13.21 14.56 1.90
CA VAL A 110 -11.87 14.44 1.30
C VAL A 110 -10.86 13.83 2.27
N SER A 111 -10.84 14.30 3.52
CA SER A 111 -9.92 13.77 4.54
C SER A 111 -10.21 12.31 4.89
N GLY A 112 -11.47 11.89 5.02
CA GLY A 112 -11.84 10.49 5.24
C GLY A 112 -11.36 9.56 4.10
N LYS A 113 -11.46 10.04 2.87
CA LYS A 113 -11.08 9.32 1.64
C LYS A 113 -9.56 9.19 1.50
N MET A 114 -8.81 10.25 1.83
CA MET A 114 -7.34 10.20 1.90
C MET A 114 -6.86 9.24 2.99
N ILE A 115 -7.47 9.27 4.19
CA ILE A 115 -7.14 8.35 5.29
C ILE A 115 -7.39 6.90 4.86
N GLY A 116 -8.49 6.63 4.15
CA GLY A 116 -8.78 5.30 3.60
C GLY A 116 -7.73 4.80 2.60
N ILE A 117 -7.24 5.68 1.72
CA ILE A 117 -6.19 5.33 0.75
C ILE A 117 -4.83 5.14 1.45
N VAL A 118 -4.47 6.03 2.38
CA VAL A 118 -3.24 5.94 3.17
C VAL A 118 -3.22 4.65 3.98
N GLY A 119 -4.35 4.25 4.57
CA GLY A 119 -4.48 2.97 5.27
C GLY A 119 -4.14 1.79 4.36
N VAL A 120 -4.71 1.74 3.15
CA VAL A 120 -4.41 0.69 2.17
C VAL A 120 -2.93 0.69 1.77
N LEU A 121 -2.34 1.86 1.50
CA LEU A 121 -0.92 1.99 1.18
C LEU A 121 -0.03 1.48 2.31
N PHE A 122 -0.37 1.83 3.55
CA PHE A 122 0.36 1.38 4.73
C PHE A 122 0.34 -0.16 4.85
N TYR A 123 -0.84 -0.78 4.68
CA TYR A 123 -0.94 -2.24 4.66
C TYR A 123 -0.13 -2.87 3.52
N LEU A 124 -0.18 -2.27 2.32
CA LEU A 124 0.50 -2.76 1.12
C LEU A 124 2.04 -2.74 1.27
N LEU A 125 2.57 -1.77 2.02
CA LEU A 125 4.00 -1.65 2.32
C LEU A 125 4.41 -2.53 3.51
N LEU A 126 3.57 -2.65 4.53
CA LEU A 126 3.91 -3.37 5.76
C LEU A 126 3.84 -4.89 5.59
N LEU A 127 2.90 -5.42 4.80
CA LEU A 127 2.75 -6.87 4.57
C LEU A 127 4.04 -7.57 4.06
N PRO A 128 4.72 -7.05 3.03
CA PRO A 128 5.93 -7.69 2.49
C PRO A 128 7.19 -7.40 3.31
N ALA A 129 7.16 -6.42 4.22
CA ALA A 129 8.33 -6.01 5.01
C ALA A 129 9.01 -7.15 5.80
N PRO A 130 8.29 -8.07 6.48
CA PRO A 130 8.92 -9.19 7.17
C PRO A 130 9.68 -10.12 6.22
N ILE A 131 9.15 -10.36 5.02
CA ILE A 131 9.75 -11.24 4.02
C ILE A 131 11.03 -10.60 3.46
N LEU A 132 11.00 -9.30 3.14
CA LEU A 132 12.21 -8.58 2.72
C LEU A 132 13.25 -8.51 3.82
N SER A 133 12.86 -8.40 5.09
CA SER A 133 13.80 -8.42 6.22
C SER A 133 14.61 -9.72 6.27
N MET A 134 14.05 -10.87 5.86
CA MET A 134 14.79 -12.13 5.79
C MET A 134 15.95 -12.08 4.77
N THR A 135 15.83 -11.28 3.70
CA THR A 135 16.90 -11.13 2.70
C THR A 135 18.15 -10.41 3.27
N MET A 136 17.99 -9.67 4.37
CA MET A 136 19.11 -9.02 5.05
C MET A 136 20.09 -10.01 5.69
N LEU A 137 19.62 -11.22 6.02
CA LEU A 137 20.47 -12.25 6.63
C LEU A 137 21.63 -12.68 5.73
N PHE A 138 21.54 -12.38 4.44
CA PHE A 138 22.54 -12.71 3.43
C PHE A 138 23.57 -11.60 3.19
N GLY A 139 23.52 -10.49 3.93
CA GLY A 139 24.58 -9.46 3.95
C GLY A 139 24.52 -8.42 2.82
N GLY A 140 23.80 -8.66 1.73
CA GLY A 140 23.74 -7.76 0.57
C GLY A 140 22.81 -6.54 0.74
N VAL A 141 21.88 -6.54 1.69
CA VAL A 141 20.82 -5.52 1.81
C VAL A 141 20.76 -4.93 3.21
N SER A 142 20.81 -3.60 3.31
CA SER A 142 20.71 -2.89 4.59
C SER A 142 19.25 -2.50 4.94
N LEU A 143 18.93 -2.44 6.23
CA LEU A 143 17.61 -1.98 6.70
C LEU A 143 17.34 -0.53 6.26
N GLY A 144 18.39 0.30 6.23
CA GLY A 144 18.30 1.68 5.78
C GLY A 144 17.88 1.78 4.31
N SER A 145 18.42 0.92 3.46
CA SER A 145 18.04 0.84 2.04
C SER A 145 16.56 0.49 1.86
N ILE A 146 16.10 -0.55 2.56
CA ILE A 146 14.69 -0.98 2.51
C ILE A 146 13.76 0.13 3.04
N ALA A 147 14.12 0.76 4.16
CA ALA A 147 13.33 1.82 4.76
C ALA A 147 13.25 3.06 3.85
N PHE A 148 14.36 3.43 3.20
CA PHE A 148 14.41 4.55 2.28
C PHE A 148 13.58 4.29 1.02
N GLU A 149 13.65 3.08 0.45
CA GLU A 149 12.81 2.67 -0.67
C GLU A 149 11.32 2.74 -0.31
N TYR A 150 10.92 2.17 0.84
CA TYR A 150 9.54 2.26 1.29
C TYR A 150 9.06 3.70 1.53
N LEU A 151 9.93 4.58 2.03
CA LEU A 151 9.61 5.99 2.18
C LEU A 151 9.34 6.67 0.83
N ILE A 152 10.18 6.41 -0.17
CA ILE A 152 9.98 6.93 -1.54
C ILE A 152 8.65 6.43 -2.11
N HIS A 153 8.38 5.13 -2.01
CA HIS A 153 7.14 4.53 -2.51
C HIS A 153 5.91 5.13 -1.81
N PHE A 154 5.98 5.33 -0.49
CA PHE A 154 4.90 5.94 0.28
C PHE A 154 4.63 7.39 -0.13
N LEU A 155 5.67 8.22 -0.21
CA LEU A 155 5.55 9.62 -0.62
C LEU A 155 5.08 9.77 -2.07
N GLY A 156 5.64 8.96 -2.98
CA GLY A 156 5.22 8.94 -4.39
C GLY A 156 3.75 8.53 -4.54
N SER A 157 3.31 7.55 -3.78
CA SER A 157 1.90 7.14 -3.75
C SER A 157 0.99 8.27 -3.29
N ILE A 158 1.34 8.95 -2.19
CA ILE A 158 0.56 10.10 -1.68
C ILE A 158 0.45 11.20 -2.74
N LEU A 159 1.55 11.52 -3.41
CA LEU A 159 1.55 12.54 -4.47
C LEU A 159 0.57 12.19 -5.59
N ILE A 160 0.60 10.94 -6.07
CA ILE A 160 -0.30 10.46 -7.13
C ILE A 160 -1.76 10.51 -6.68
N VAL A 161 -2.07 10.15 -5.42
CA VAL A 161 -3.43 10.25 -4.86
C VAL A 161 -3.90 11.70 -4.84
N SER A 162 -3.07 12.61 -4.32
CA SER A 162 -3.41 14.03 -4.22
C SER A 162 -3.69 14.63 -5.60
N LEU A 163 -2.85 14.34 -6.59
CA LEU A 163 -3.08 14.77 -7.97
C LEU A 163 -4.39 14.20 -8.53
N GLY A 164 -4.65 12.92 -8.30
CA GLY A 164 -5.88 12.26 -8.74
C GLY A 164 -7.14 12.63 -7.97
N ILE A 165 -7.07 13.42 -6.89
CA ILE A 165 -8.24 13.99 -6.20
C ILE A 165 -8.48 15.44 -6.66
N LEU A 166 -7.41 16.15 -7.02
CA LEU A 166 -7.46 17.55 -7.47
C LEU A 166 -7.87 17.71 -8.95
N SER A 167 -7.78 16.64 -9.75
CA SER A 167 -8.11 16.62 -11.20
C SER A 167 -9.58 16.34 -11.47
#